data_AF-A0A955JDX8-F1
#
_entry.id   AF-A0A955JDX8-F1
#
_cell.length_a   1.000
_cell.length_b   1.000
_cell.length_c   1.000
_cell.angle_alpha   90.00
_cell.angle_beta   90.00
_cell.angle_gamma   90.00
#
_symmetry.space_group_name_H-M   'P 1'
#
loop_
_entity.id
_entity.type
_entity.pdbx_description
1 polymer ?
#
loop_
_entity_poly.entity_id
_entity_poly.type
_entity_poly.pdbx_seq_one_letter_code
_entity_poly.pdbx_strand_id
1 'polypeptide(L)'
;TFGTLINYYRTGDYAFFTMGREMAAHRRDYDQNHTQNPLAKRSGGQAYEKGFFHGNFSPPTPSHTWVHGLLLNYVMTGDEGSRESALEVGEFIKRQHPETWDGQWGSRILGWQIEGLMNLYNYLGDAQYVTLAKSSILRWDFQDNAIGEGGLDGVVPNQAWTVPHAQTWMHAIVLNAICKYYLNTFDPQVLPCIQRLGDFMATQVVFQAPAGPDSNRSLARVWEQVGPNNYQNNPSGHHVWVTSAALSWASLCTRNPLYMAVAEDLYGSVARYHQTSSSDATPRDYNDPASYSLIAFRMHMFPNAETKIMSNIALWGQPYLIAKSLWDQNF
;
A
#
# COMPACT_ATOMS: atom_id res chain seq x y z
N THR A 1 11.21 -0.17 9.81
CA THR A 1 11.57 -1.58 10.10
C THR A 1 11.62 -2.44 8.84
N PHE A 2 10.49 -2.79 8.20
CA PHE A 2 10.47 -3.70 7.04
C PHE A 2 11.39 -3.25 5.90
N GLY A 3 11.23 -2.01 5.41
CA GLY A 3 12.06 -1.46 4.33
C GLY A 3 13.56 -1.48 4.62
N THR A 4 13.97 -1.31 5.88
CA THR A 4 15.37 -1.39 6.29
C THR A 4 15.88 -2.83 6.25
N LEU A 5 15.15 -3.76 6.89
CA LEU A 5 15.52 -5.17 6.97
C LEU A 5 15.55 -5.86 5.60
N ILE A 6 14.61 -5.53 4.70
CA ILE A 6 14.63 -6.11 3.35
C ILE A 6 15.83 -5.61 2.53
N ASN A 7 16.32 -4.39 2.76
CA ASN A 7 17.53 -3.92 2.10
C ASN A 7 18.77 -4.67 2.59
N TYR A 8 18.87 -5.01 3.87
CA TYR A 8 19.91 -5.93 4.34
C TYR A 8 19.87 -7.27 3.59
N TYR A 9 18.70 -7.88 3.46
CA TYR A 9 18.55 -9.14 2.73
C TYR A 9 19.04 -9.05 1.27
N ARG A 10 18.86 -7.88 0.64
CA ARG A 10 19.24 -7.65 -0.77
C ARG A 10 20.71 -7.34 -0.97
N THR A 11 21.30 -6.56 -0.08
CA THR A 11 22.66 -6.04 -0.28
C THR A 11 23.71 -6.75 0.57
N GLY A 12 23.31 -7.42 1.63
CA GLY A 12 24.21 -7.93 2.67
C GLY A 12 24.83 -6.84 3.54
N ASP A 13 24.46 -5.56 3.36
CA ASP A 13 25.02 -4.46 4.15
C ASP A 13 24.46 -4.49 5.57
N TYR A 14 25.34 -4.86 6.50
CA TYR A 14 25.02 -5.06 7.90
C TYR A 14 24.55 -3.76 8.61
N ALA A 15 24.82 -2.57 8.06
CA ALA A 15 24.30 -1.33 8.60
C ALA A 15 22.75 -1.31 8.58
N PHE A 16 22.14 -1.82 7.50
CA PHE A 16 20.69 -1.95 7.42
C PHE A 16 20.13 -2.95 8.44
N PHE A 17 20.85 -4.04 8.71
CA PHE A 17 20.43 -5.02 9.70
C PHE A 17 20.42 -4.42 11.11
N THR A 18 21.52 -3.77 11.51
CA THR A 18 21.63 -3.10 12.81
C THR A 18 20.51 -2.08 13.00
N MET A 19 20.32 -1.17 12.03
CA MET A 19 19.23 -0.19 12.11
C MET A 19 17.86 -0.86 12.16
N GLY A 20 17.63 -1.88 11.33
CA GLY A 20 16.36 -2.58 11.28
C GLY A 20 16.00 -3.30 12.58
N ARG A 21 16.99 -3.82 13.31
CA ARG A 21 16.82 -4.41 14.65
C ARG A 21 16.42 -3.38 15.70
N GLU A 22 17.12 -2.25 15.76
CA GLU A 22 16.78 -1.17 16.70
C GLU A 22 15.38 -0.61 16.41
N MET A 23 15.02 -0.44 15.13
CA MET A 23 13.66 -0.03 14.74
C MET A 23 12.60 -1.06 15.12
N ALA A 24 12.92 -2.36 15.09
CA ALA A 24 11.99 -3.41 15.51
C ALA A 24 11.78 -3.37 17.03
N ALA A 25 12.86 -3.25 17.81
CA ALA A 25 12.79 -3.09 19.26
C ALA A 25 11.99 -1.85 19.66
N HIS A 26 12.23 -0.70 19.01
CA HIS A 26 11.43 0.51 19.26
C HIS A 26 9.94 0.30 18.92
N ARG A 27 9.65 -0.23 17.73
CA ARG A 27 8.29 -0.49 17.28
C ARG A 27 7.56 -1.44 18.23
N ARG A 28 8.26 -2.46 18.71
CA ARG A 28 7.78 -3.43 19.68
C ARG A 28 7.48 -2.72 21.00
N ASP A 29 8.51 -2.21 21.66
CA ASP A 29 8.46 -1.86 23.09
C ASP A 29 7.85 -0.48 23.38
N TYR A 30 7.95 0.47 22.45
CA TYR A 30 7.52 1.86 22.67
C TYR A 30 6.30 2.26 21.86
N ASP A 31 6.22 1.83 20.60
CA ASP A 31 5.14 2.25 19.70
C ASP A 31 3.88 1.39 19.86
N GLN A 32 3.91 0.29 20.60
CA GLN A 32 2.76 -0.61 20.78
C GLN A 32 2.11 -0.46 22.16
N ASN A 33 0.77 -0.55 22.19
CA ASN A 33 0.03 -0.61 23.44
C ASN A 33 0.03 -2.05 23.99
N HIS A 34 1.00 -2.36 24.84
CA HIS A 34 1.03 -3.62 25.58
C HIS A 34 0.12 -3.56 26.81
N THR A 35 -0.66 -4.61 27.03
CA THR A 35 -1.52 -4.72 28.20
C THR A 35 -1.89 -6.16 28.48
N GLN A 36 -1.92 -6.51 29.77
CA GLN A 36 -2.38 -7.80 30.25
C GLN A 36 -3.91 -7.96 30.19
N ASN A 37 -4.66 -6.88 29.91
CA ASN A 37 -6.10 -6.94 29.75
C ASN A 37 -6.46 -7.25 28.28
N PRO A 38 -6.90 -8.48 27.94
CA PRO A 38 -7.21 -8.84 26.56
C PRO A 38 -8.44 -8.10 25.99
N LEU A 39 -9.26 -7.49 26.86
CA LEU A 39 -10.45 -6.70 26.49
C LEU A 39 -10.13 -5.22 26.29
N ALA A 40 -8.92 -4.77 26.61
CA ALA A 40 -8.54 -3.38 26.40
C ALA A 40 -8.55 -3.07 24.90
N LYS A 41 -9.42 -2.13 24.49
CA LYS A 41 -9.60 -1.75 23.08
C LYS A 41 -8.31 -1.35 22.37
N ARG A 42 -7.32 -0.86 23.13
CA ARG A 42 -6.02 -0.42 22.60
C ARG A 42 -4.98 -1.53 22.51
N SER A 43 -5.18 -2.67 23.20
CA SER A 43 -4.23 -3.77 23.29
C SER A 43 -3.72 -4.19 21.90
N GLY A 44 -2.40 -4.31 21.72
CA GLY A 44 -1.75 -4.72 20.48
C GLY A 44 -1.80 -3.70 19.34
N GLY A 45 -2.55 -2.62 19.49
CA GLY A 45 -2.59 -1.53 18.51
C GLY A 45 -1.38 -0.62 18.66
N GLN A 46 -0.87 -0.13 17.52
CA GLN A 46 0.21 0.86 17.54
C GLN A 46 -0.34 2.24 17.95
N ALA A 47 0.40 2.97 18.78
CA ALA A 47 0.09 4.35 19.10
C ALA A 47 -0.10 5.16 17.82
N TYR A 48 -1.21 5.89 17.74
CA TYR A 48 -1.57 6.62 16.54
C TYR A 48 -0.51 7.69 16.24
N GLU A 49 0.06 7.59 15.04
CA GLU A 49 1.09 8.50 14.56
C GLU A 49 0.53 9.26 13.34
N LYS A 50 0.53 10.60 13.39
CA LYS A 50 0.19 11.44 12.24
C LYS A 50 0.78 12.84 12.39
N GLY A 51 1.39 13.33 11.31
CA GLY A 51 1.96 14.68 11.24
C GLY A 51 3.15 14.85 12.17
N PHE A 52 3.27 16.01 12.81
CA PHE A 52 4.37 16.32 13.74
C PHE A 52 4.32 15.52 15.06
N PHE A 53 3.25 14.75 15.29
CA PHE A 53 3.03 14.05 16.55
C PHE A 53 3.24 12.54 16.37
N HIS A 54 4.39 12.05 16.84
CA HIS A 54 4.63 10.64 17.08
C HIS A 54 3.92 10.24 18.39
N GLY A 55 2.63 9.89 18.32
CA GLY A 55 1.84 9.48 19.47
C GLY A 55 0.95 10.58 20.07
N ASN A 56 -0.02 11.07 19.29
CA ASN A 56 -0.96 12.12 19.75
C ASN A 56 -2.04 11.64 20.74
N PHE A 57 -1.81 10.52 21.44
CA PHE A 57 -2.77 9.83 22.32
C PHE A 57 -4.10 9.42 21.69
N SER A 58 -4.26 9.56 20.36
CA SER A 58 -5.44 9.05 19.68
C SER A 58 -5.51 7.53 19.80
N PRO A 59 -6.72 6.95 19.86
CA PRO A 59 -6.87 5.51 19.87
C PRO A 59 -6.13 4.87 18.67
N PRO A 60 -5.49 3.71 18.86
CA PRO A 60 -4.91 2.96 17.76
C PRO A 60 -5.99 2.64 16.72
N THR A 61 -5.61 2.69 15.45
CA THR A 61 -6.51 2.34 14.33
C THR A 61 -5.84 1.30 13.45
N PRO A 62 -6.59 0.37 12.82
CA PRO A 62 -5.98 -0.63 11.94
C PRO A 62 -5.15 -0.04 10.81
N SER A 63 -5.56 1.12 10.26
CA SER A 63 -4.80 1.81 9.21
C SER A 63 -3.45 2.41 9.65
N HIS A 64 -3.14 2.39 10.94
CA HIS A 64 -1.88 2.90 11.51
C HIS A 64 -1.21 1.85 12.42
N THR A 65 -1.54 0.57 12.23
CA THR A 65 -0.91 -0.55 12.93
C THR A 65 -0.25 -1.46 11.91
N TRP A 66 1.09 -1.43 11.85
CA TRP A 66 1.88 -2.25 10.92
C TRP A 66 2.55 -3.42 11.63
N VAL A 67 2.57 -4.59 10.98
CA VAL A 67 3.08 -5.84 11.58
C VAL A 67 4.27 -6.45 10.83
N HIS A 68 4.40 -6.18 9.53
CA HIS A 68 5.36 -6.88 8.65
C HIS A 68 6.82 -6.72 9.09
N GLY A 69 7.18 -5.55 9.61
CA GLY A 69 8.53 -5.31 10.13
C GLY A 69 8.90 -6.15 11.34
N LEU A 70 7.95 -6.39 12.26
CA LEU A 70 8.15 -7.24 13.44
C LEU A 70 8.33 -8.71 13.01
N LEU A 71 7.47 -9.17 12.10
CA LEU A 71 7.53 -10.53 11.58
C LEU A 71 8.84 -10.81 10.84
N LEU A 72 9.30 -9.86 10.01
CA LEU A 72 10.58 -9.97 9.32
C LEU A 72 11.76 -9.97 10.31
N ASN A 73 11.69 -9.15 11.36
CA ASN A 73 12.71 -9.16 12.41
C ASN A 73 12.77 -10.51 13.14
N TYR A 74 11.62 -11.07 13.51
CA TYR A 74 11.52 -12.38 14.15
C TYR A 74 12.19 -13.48 13.32
N VAL A 75 11.84 -13.62 12.04
CA VAL A 75 12.43 -14.70 11.22
C VAL A 75 13.91 -14.51 10.93
N MET A 76 14.41 -13.26 10.95
CA MET A 76 15.82 -12.98 10.74
C MET A 76 16.68 -13.18 11.99
N THR A 77 16.10 -13.06 13.19
CA THR A 77 16.88 -12.97 14.45
C THR A 77 16.49 -14.00 15.50
N GLY A 78 15.30 -14.61 15.40
CA GLY A 78 14.72 -15.42 16.46
C GLY A 78 14.19 -14.60 17.65
N ASP A 79 14.04 -13.28 17.53
CA ASP A 79 13.52 -12.43 18.60
C ASP A 79 12.04 -12.71 18.89
N GLU A 80 11.78 -13.51 19.92
CA GLU A 80 10.42 -13.87 20.36
C GLU A 80 9.58 -12.65 20.76
N GLY A 81 10.18 -11.57 21.27
CA GLY A 81 9.43 -10.36 21.59
C GLY A 81 8.75 -9.77 20.34
N SER A 82 9.44 -9.78 19.19
CA SER A 82 8.86 -9.33 17.92
C SER A 82 7.70 -10.22 17.48
N ARG A 83 7.81 -11.54 17.69
CA ARG A 83 6.73 -12.50 17.40
C ARG A 83 5.53 -12.29 18.31
N GLU A 84 5.73 -12.19 19.62
CA GLU A 84 4.68 -11.94 20.61
C GLU A 84 3.93 -10.64 20.29
N SER A 85 4.67 -9.58 19.96
CA SER A 85 4.06 -8.29 19.60
C SER A 85 3.32 -8.34 18.28
N ALA A 86 3.76 -9.15 17.31
CA ALA A 86 3.00 -9.39 16.09
C ALA A 86 1.69 -10.14 16.37
N LEU A 87 1.70 -11.13 17.28
CA LEU A 87 0.47 -11.83 17.70
C LEU A 87 -0.52 -10.86 18.36
N GLU A 88 -0.05 -9.96 19.21
CA GLU A 88 -0.89 -8.91 19.80
C GLU A 88 -1.55 -8.01 18.73
N VAL A 89 -0.82 -7.65 17.66
CA VAL A 89 -1.39 -6.93 16.51
C VAL A 89 -2.48 -7.75 15.83
N GLY A 90 -2.29 -9.06 15.69
CA GLY A 90 -3.33 -9.96 15.18
C GLY A 90 -4.59 -9.91 16.03
N GLU A 91 -4.45 -9.97 17.35
CA GLU A 91 -5.58 -9.85 18.29
C GLU A 91 -6.23 -8.45 18.23
N PHE A 92 -5.45 -7.40 18.00
CA PHE A 92 -5.98 -6.05 17.78
C PHE A 92 -6.85 -5.99 16.53
N ILE A 93 -6.39 -6.55 15.41
CA ILE A 93 -7.15 -6.58 14.15
C ILE A 93 -8.45 -7.38 14.33
N LYS A 94 -8.41 -8.52 15.04
CA LYS A 94 -9.63 -9.32 15.34
C LYS A 94 -10.65 -8.52 16.14
N ARG A 95 -10.22 -7.73 17.14
CA ARG A 95 -11.11 -6.84 17.90
C ARG A 95 -11.67 -5.70 17.06
N GLN A 96 -10.90 -5.21 16.10
CA GLN A 96 -11.33 -4.21 15.11
C GLN A 96 -11.93 -4.90 13.87
N HIS A 97 -12.84 -5.85 14.10
CA HIS A 97 -13.27 -6.83 13.10
C HIS A 97 -13.56 -6.19 11.71
N PRO A 98 -12.88 -6.59 10.63
CA PRO A 98 -12.98 -5.92 9.33
C PRO A 98 -14.40 -5.83 8.74
N GLU A 99 -15.28 -6.80 9.03
CA GLU A 99 -16.68 -6.76 8.58
C GLU A 99 -17.47 -5.56 9.12
N THR A 100 -17.02 -4.93 10.21
CA THR A 100 -17.68 -3.75 10.77
C THR A 100 -17.31 -2.45 10.04
N TRP A 101 -16.38 -2.47 9.08
CA TRP A 101 -16.01 -1.27 8.33
C TRP A 101 -17.17 -0.78 7.46
N ASP A 102 -17.54 0.49 7.61
CA ASP A 102 -18.73 1.10 6.99
C ASP A 102 -18.39 2.10 5.87
N GLY A 103 -17.13 2.13 5.42
CA GLY A 103 -16.65 3.12 4.45
C GLY A 103 -16.10 4.40 5.09
N GLN A 104 -16.28 4.60 6.40
CA GLN A 104 -15.71 5.76 7.08
C GLN A 104 -14.18 5.69 7.16
N TRP A 105 -13.58 6.87 7.07
CA TRP A 105 -12.13 7.09 7.15
C TRP A 105 -11.31 6.45 6.02
N GLY A 106 -12.01 5.96 5.00
CA GLY A 106 -11.46 5.53 3.71
C GLY A 106 -10.95 4.09 3.67
N SER A 107 -10.73 3.62 2.45
CA SER A 107 -10.43 2.22 2.10
C SER A 107 -9.14 1.66 2.71
N ARG A 108 -8.22 2.53 3.16
CA ARG A 108 -6.97 2.12 3.83
C ARG A 108 -7.21 1.32 5.10
N ILE A 109 -8.36 1.48 5.76
CA ILE A 109 -8.67 0.74 6.99
C ILE A 109 -8.68 -0.77 6.67
N LEU A 110 -9.49 -1.17 5.68
CA LEU A 110 -9.51 -2.56 5.22
C LEU A 110 -8.19 -2.97 4.56
N GLY A 111 -7.62 -2.12 3.71
CA GLY A 111 -6.39 -2.46 2.98
C GLY A 111 -5.24 -2.85 3.91
N TRP A 112 -4.98 -2.05 4.95
CA TRP A 112 -3.95 -2.38 5.95
C TRP A 112 -4.31 -3.57 6.83
N GLN A 113 -5.60 -3.81 7.10
CA GLN A 113 -6.03 -5.02 7.83
C GLN A 113 -5.75 -6.28 7.03
N ILE A 114 -6.15 -6.33 5.75
CA ILE A 114 -5.89 -7.47 4.87
C ILE A 114 -4.39 -7.71 4.76
N GLU A 115 -3.60 -6.65 4.52
CA GLU A 115 -2.14 -6.73 4.44
C GLU A 115 -1.54 -7.28 5.74
N GLY A 116 -1.99 -6.80 6.90
CA GLY A 116 -1.54 -7.27 8.21
C GLY A 116 -1.86 -8.73 8.47
N LEU A 117 -3.10 -9.15 8.15
CA LEU A 117 -3.55 -10.53 8.30
C LEU A 117 -2.78 -11.48 7.38
N MET A 118 -2.57 -11.11 6.12
CA MET A 118 -1.78 -11.92 5.20
C MET A 118 -0.30 -11.99 5.61
N ASN A 119 0.26 -10.91 6.17
CA ASN A 119 1.59 -10.96 6.74
C ASN A 119 1.67 -11.93 7.94
N LEU A 120 0.70 -11.89 8.85
CA LEU A 120 0.64 -12.83 9.97
C LEU A 120 0.54 -14.28 9.50
N TYR A 121 -0.32 -14.56 8.53
CA TYR A 121 -0.42 -15.90 7.93
C TYR A 121 0.90 -16.35 7.30
N ASN A 122 1.52 -15.52 6.46
CA ASN A 122 2.73 -15.90 5.72
C ASN A 122 3.93 -16.22 6.62
N TYR A 123 3.98 -15.65 7.82
CA TYR A 123 5.09 -15.83 8.76
C TYR A 123 4.78 -16.81 9.90
N LEU A 124 3.51 -16.94 10.31
CA LEU A 124 3.10 -17.73 11.48
C LEU A 124 2.25 -18.97 11.11
N GLY A 125 1.75 -19.05 9.87
CA GLY A 125 1.07 -20.23 9.33
C GLY A 125 -0.37 -20.44 9.81
N ASP A 126 -0.96 -19.51 10.57
CA ASP A 126 -2.30 -19.68 11.12
C ASP A 126 -3.40 -19.29 10.12
N ALA A 127 -4.15 -20.29 9.67
CA ALA A 127 -5.21 -20.15 8.67
C ALA A 127 -6.36 -19.23 9.11
N GLN A 128 -6.52 -18.96 10.42
CA GLN A 128 -7.56 -18.02 10.88
C GLN A 128 -7.38 -16.62 10.29
N TYR A 129 -6.13 -16.21 10.02
CA TYR A 129 -5.84 -14.92 9.42
C TYR A 129 -6.27 -14.86 7.95
N VAL A 130 -6.17 -15.97 7.20
CA VAL A 130 -6.67 -16.07 5.83
C VAL A 130 -8.18 -15.95 5.80
N THR A 131 -8.88 -16.64 6.70
CA THR A 131 -10.35 -16.54 6.84
C THR A 131 -10.79 -15.10 7.11
N LEU A 132 -10.12 -14.41 8.04
CA LEU A 132 -10.45 -13.02 8.36
C LEU A 132 -10.09 -12.05 7.23
N ALA A 133 -8.99 -12.30 6.51
CA ALA A 133 -8.64 -11.54 5.31
C ALA A 133 -9.74 -11.70 4.24
N LYS A 134 -10.23 -12.93 4.00
CA LYS A 134 -11.35 -13.17 3.09
C LYS A 134 -12.60 -12.39 3.48
N SER A 135 -13.01 -12.44 4.75
CA SER A 135 -14.15 -11.64 5.24
C SER A 135 -13.98 -10.14 4.97
N SER A 136 -12.75 -9.62 5.12
CA SER A 136 -12.44 -8.21 4.81
C SER A 136 -12.63 -7.89 3.33
N ILE A 137 -12.23 -8.80 2.43
CA ILE A 137 -12.38 -8.67 0.98
C ILE A 137 -13.84 -8.73 0.58
N LEU A 138 -14.62 -9.65 1.17
CA LEU A 138 -16.07 -9.71 0.93
C LEU A 138 -16.77 -8.46 1.45
N ARG A 139 -16.28 -7.86 2.55
CA ARG A 139 -16.80 -6.58 3.03
C ARG A 139 -16.51 -5.44 2.06
N TRP A 140 -15.31 -5.40 1.47
CA TRP A 140 -15.00 -4.48 0.37
C TRP A 140 -15.97 -4.66 -0.79
N ASP A 141 -16.12 -5.89 -1.28
CA ASP A 141 -16.96 -6.23 -2.42
C ASP A 141 -18.43 -5.83 -2.18
N PHE A 142 -18.95 -6.06 -0.97
CA PHE A 142 -20.27 -5.59 -0.57
C PHE A 142 -20.42 -4.06 -0.69
N GLN A 143 -19.44 -3.30 -0.20
CA GLN A 143 -19.49 -1.83 -0.22
C GLN A 143 -19.35 -1.28 -1.65
N ASP A 144 -18.47 -1.87 -2.44
CA ASP A 144 -18.25 -1.52 -3.85
C ASP A 144 -19.53 -1.77 -4.68
N ASN A 145 -20.14 -2.95 -4.55
CA ASN A 145 -21.37 -3.29 -5.26
C ASN A 145 -22.55 -2.38 -4.88
N ALA A 146 -22.66 -1.98 -3.61
CA ALA A 146 -23.70 -1.03 -3.17
C ALA A 146 -23.56 0.36 -3.83
N ILE A 147 -22.37 0.68 -4.34
CA ILE A 147 -22.06 1.95 -5.02
C ILE A 147 -22.15 1.78 -6.54
N GLY A 148 -21.86 0.58 -7.07
CA GLY A 148 -21.95 0.24 -8.49
C GLY A 148 -23.32 0.52 -9.11
N GLU A 149 -24.40 0.50 -8.31
CA GLU A 149 -25.74 0.96 -8.71
C GLU A 149 -25.79 2.47 -9.09
N GLY A 150 -24.73 3.23 -8.80
CA GLY A 150 -24.56 4.66 -9.06
C GLY A 150 -23.49 5.05 -10.10
N GLY A 151 -22.91 4.08 -10.83
CA GLY A 151 -22.11 4.36 -12.05
C GLY A 151 -20.59 4.41 -11.91
N LEU A 152 -20.01 3.97 -10.78
CA LEU A 152 -18.57 3.70 -10.67
C LEU A 152 -18.36 2.30 -10.05
N ASP A 153 -17.53 1.49 -10.68
CA ASP A 153 -17.17 0.13 -10.25
C ASP A 153 -15.71 0.11 -9.75
N GLY A 154 -15.41 -0.72 -8.76
CA GLY A 154 -14.08 -0.82 -8.15
C GLY A 154 -13.71 0.34 -7.21
N VAL A 155 -14.68 1.01 -6.59
CA VAL A 155 -14.45 2.20 -5.77
C VAL A 155 -15.35 2.25 -4.53
N VAL A 156 -14.74 2.57 -3.38
CA VAL A 156 -15.47 2.90 -2.15
C VAL A 156 -15.04 4.29 -1.66
N PRO A 157 -15.83 5.36 -1.92
CA PRO A 157 -15.57 6.70 -1.44
C PRO A 157 -15.51 6.74 0.09
N ASN A 158 -14.68 7.64 0.61
CA ASN A 158 -14.62 7.89 2.04
C ASN A 158 -15.88 8.63 2.49
N GLN A 159 -16.70 7.93 3.27
CA GLN A 159 -18.00 8.43 3.76
C GLN A 159 -17.86 9.47 4.88
N ALA A 160 -16.65 9.67 5.43
CA ALA A 160 -16.41 10.67 6.47
C ALA A 160 -16.30 12.11 5.94
N TRP A 161 -16.37 12.31 4.62
CA TRP A 161 -16.21 13.62 3.98
C TRP A 161 -17.52 14.22 3.51
N THR A 162 -17.61 15.55 3.59
CA THR A 162 -18.79 16.31 3.13
C THR A 162 -19.13 16.02 1.67
N VAL A 163 -18.11 15.86 0.83
CA VAL A 163 -18.26 15.35 -0.54
C VAL A 163 -17.55 14.00 -0.59
N PRO A 164 -18.28 12.89 -0.65
CA PRO A 164 -17.68 11.56 -0.73
C PRO A 164 -16.78 11.45 -1.96
N HIS A 165 -15.50 11.12 -1.73
CA HIS A 165 -14.55 10.81 -2.79
C HIS A 165 -13.56 9.73 -2.32
N ALA A 166 -12.99 9.02 -3.26
CA ALA A 166 -11.94 8.04 -3.05
C ALA A 166 -10.56 8.73 -3.00
N GLN A 167 -9.74 8.33 -2.03
CA GLN A 167 -8.30 8.56 -2.10
C GLN A 167 -7.65 7.39 -2.83
N THR A 168 -6.94 7.69 -3.89
CA THR A 168 -6.44 6.67 -4.84
C THR A 168 -5.35 5.79 -4.23
N TRP A 169 -4.44 6.37 -3.45
CA TRP A 169 -3.42 5.62 -2.72
C TRP A 169 -4.02 4.62 -1.72
N MET A 170 -5.17 4.93 -1.13
CA MET A 170 -5.85 4.00 -0.23
C MET A 170 -6.41 2.79 -0.97
N HIS A 171 -6.94 3.01 -2.17
CA HIS A 171 -7.44 1.95 -3.05
C HIS A 171 -6.29 1.08 -3.57
N ALA A 172 -5.13 1.69 -3.87
CA ALA A 172 -3.93 0.95 -4.21
C ALA A 172 -3.47 0.02 -3.08
N ILE A 173 -3.56 0.43 -1.81
CA ILE A 173 -3.25 -0.44 -0.66
C ILE A 173 -4.21 -1.63 -0.61
N VAL A 174 -5.51 -1.41 -0.82
CA VAL A 174 -6.50 -2.50 -0.89
C VAL A 174 -6.14 -3.46 -2.03
N LEU A 175 -5.92 -2.97 -3.24
CA LEU A 175 -5.59 -3.80 -4.40
C LEU A 175 -4.34 -4.64 -4.17
N ASN A 176 -3.27 -4.05 -3.62
CA ASN A 176 -2.06 -4.78 -3.21
C ASN A 176 -2.40 -5.93 -2.24
N ALA A 177 -3.17 -5.64 -1.20
CA ALA A 177 -3.49 -6.60 -0.14
C ALA A 177 -4.40 -7.74 -0.64
N ILE A 178 -5.37 -7.45 -1.51
CA ILE A 178 -6.23 -8.47 -2.15
C ILE A 178 -5.41 -9.35 -3.10
N CYS A 179 -4.52 -8.77 -3.90
CA CYS A 179 -3.62 -9.54 -4.75
C CYS A 179 -2.72 -10.46 -3.92
N LYS A 180 -2.19 -9.97 -2.79
CA LYS A 180 -1.41 -10.79 -1.86
C LYS A 180 -2.24 -11.96 -1.30
N TYR A 181 -3.49 -11.73 -0.93
CA TYR A 181 -4.39 -12.82 -0.54
C TYR A 181 -4.57 -13.84 -1.68
N TYR A 182 -4.86 -13.38 -2.90
CA TYR A 182 -5.04 -14.25 -4.06
C TYR A 182 -3.79 -15.07 -4.37
N LEU A 183 -2.61 -14.47 -4.39
CA LEU A 183 -1.35 -15.16 -4.65
C LEU A 183 -0.99 -16.21 -3.59
N ASN A 184 -1.55 -16.11 -2.37
CA ASN A 184 -1.35 -17.11 -1.31
C ASN A 184 -2.40 -18.22 -1.30
N THR A 185 -3.56 -18.01 -1.92
CA THR A 185 -4.73 -18.90 -1.77
C THR A 185 -5.27 -19.43 -3.10
N PHE A 186 -4.99 -18.74 -4.20
CA PHE A 186 -5.61 -18.92 -5.52
C PHE A 186 -7.13 -18.99 -5.48
N ASP A 187 -7.77 -18.31 -4.52
CA ASP A 187 -9.22 -18.29 -4.36
C ASP A 187 -9.87 -17.51 -5.52
N PRO A 188 -10.57 -18.17 -6.46
CA PRO A 188 -11.10 -17.49 -7.64
C PRO A 188 -12.24 -16.52 -7.30
N GLN A 189 -12.83 -16.61 -6.10
CA GLN A 189 -13.95 -15.74 -5.71
C GLN A 189 -13.55 -14.26 -5.61
N VAL A 190 -12.26 -13.97 -5.39
CA VAL A 190 -11.79 -12.57 -5.25
C VAL A 190 -11.30 -11.95 -6.55
N LEU A 191 -11.13 -12.75 -7.62
CA LEU A 191 -10.66 -12.25 -8.92
C LEU A 191 -11.55 -11.15 -9.51
N PRO A 192 -12.90 -11.25 -9.48
CA PRO A 192 -13.76 -10.18 -9.97
C PRO A 192 -13.50 -8.86 -9.23
N CYS A 193 -13.29 -8.91 -7.91
CA CYS A 193 -12.96 -7.73 -7.11
C CYS A 193 -11.59 -7.14 -7.50
N ILE A 194 -10.56 -7.97 -7.72
CA ILE A 194 -9.24 -7.50 -8.21
C ILE A 194 -9.40 -6.82 -9.56
N GLN A 195 -10.22 -7.38 -10.45
CA GLN A 195 -10.39 -6.88 -11.81
C GLN A 195 -11.11 -5.54 -11.83
N ARG A 196 -12.24 -5.39 -11.10
CA ARG A 196 -12.98 -4.12 -11.02
C ARG A 196 -12.12 -3.01 -10.41
N LEU A 197 -11.42 -3.30 -9.31
CA LEU A 197 -10.51 -2.36 -8.68
C LEU A 197 -9.29 -2.04 -9.58
N GLY A 198 -8.76 -3.04 -10.28
CA GLY A 198 -7.69 -2.85 -11.26
C GLY A 198 -8.10 -1.96 -12.43
N ASP A 199 -9.29 -2.18 -12.99
CA ASP A 199 -9.86 -1.37 -14.06
C ASP A 199 -10.09 0.08 -13.62
N PHE A 200 -10.65 0.28 -12.41
CA PHE A 200 -10.77 1.61 -11.81
C PHE A 200 -9.41 2.31 -11.69
N MET A 201 -8.42 1.62 -11.13
CA MET A 201 -7.08 2.17 -10.95
C MET A 201 -6.41 2.49 -12.30
N ALA A 202 -6.55 1.62 -13.30
CA ALA A 202 -5.91 1.79 -14.59
C ALA A 202 -6.58 2.88 -15.46
N THR A 203 -7.89 3.09 -15.34
CA THR A 203 -8.66 3.93 -16.27
C THR A 203 -9.17 5.25 -15.69
N GLN A 204 -9.44 5.31 -14.39
CA GLN A 204 -10.01 6.49 -13.74
C GLN A 204 -9.02 7.22 -12.84
N VAL A 205 -8.08 6.48 -12.23
CA VAL A 205 -7.08 7.03 -11.30
C VAL A 205 -5.85 7.54 -12.03
N VAL A 206 -5.38 6.81 -13.02
CA VAL A 206 -4.16 7.18 -13.73
C VAL A 206 -4.42 8.37 -14.63
N PHE A 207 -3.68 9.45 -14.35
CA PHE A 207 -3.57 10.60 -15.22
C PHE A 207 -2.37 10.36 -16.13
N GLN A 208 -2.62 9.86 -17.34
CA GLN A 208 -1.61 9.91 -18.39
C GLN A 208 -1.62 11.31 -18.98
N ALA A 209 -0.46 11.97 -19.02
CA ALA A 209 -0.30 13.11 -19.90
C ALA A 209 -0.54 12.66 -21.35
N PRO A 210 -1.01 13.56 -22.25
CA PRO A 210 -1.31 13.17 -23.62
C PRO A 210 -0.11 12.48 -24.27
N ALA A 211 -0.39 11.41 -25.01
CA ALA A 211 0.60 10.68 -25.78
C ALA A 211 1.41 11.67 -26.65
N GLY A 212 2.71 11.67 -26.45
CA GLY A 212 3.70 12.40 -27.25
C GLY A 212 4.88 11.48 -27.56
N PRO A 213 5.75 11.83 -28.52
CA PRO A 213 6.99 11.09 -28.72
C PRO A 213 7.81 11.11 -27.42
N ASP A 214 8.60 10.06 -27.17
CA ASP A 214 9.44 9.96 -25.97
C ASP A 214 10.33 11.19 -25.77
N SER A 215 10.68 11.91 -26.83
CA SER A 215 11.40 13.18 -26.78
C SER A 215 10.66 14.36 -26.10
N ASN A 216 9.36 14.21 -25.80
CA ASN A 216 8.53 15.29 -25.24
C ASN A 216 7.32 14.74 -24.45
N ARG A 217 7.55 13.75 -23.58
CA ARG A 217 6.49 13.09 -22.82
C ARG A 217 6.36 13.70 -21.42
N SER A 218 5.15 14.07 -21.00
CA SER A 218 4.95 14.47 -19.59
C SER A 218 4.82 13.23 -18.71
N LEU A 219 5.30 13.33 -17.47
CA LEU A 219 5.36 12.22 -16.53
C LEU A 219 3.95 11.68 -16.23
N ALA A 220 3.83 10.35 -16.21
CA ALA A 220 2.60 9.70 -15.74
C ALA A 220 2.39 10.03 -14.25
N ARG A 221 1.14 10.37 -13.91
CA ARG A 221 0.72 10.71 -12.56
C ARG A 221 -0.56 9.97 -12.23
N VAL A 222 -0.99 10.09 -10.99
CA VAL A 222 -2.32 9.63 -10.58
C VAL A 222 -3.07 10.79 -9.96
N TRP A 223 -4.38 10.81 -10.12
CA TRP A 223 -5.23 11.72 -9.35
C TRP A 223 -5.09 11.37 -7.87
N GLU A 224 -4.92 12.36 -7.00
CA GLU A 224 -4.92 12.11 -5.56
C GLU A 224 -6.30 11.63 -5.09
N GLN A 225 -7.33 12.23 -5.69
CA GLN A 225 -8.71 12.06 -5.33
C GLN A 225 -9.54 11.84 -6.59
N VAL A 226 -10.41 10.84 -6.54
CA VAL A 226 -11.39 10.53 -7.59
C VAL A 226 -12.75 10.35 -6.95
N GLY A 227 -13.82 10.85 -7.55
CA GLY A 227 -15.17 10.70 -6.99
C GLY A 227 -16.25 10.74 -8.06
N PRO A 228 -17.53 10.65 -7.64
CA PRO A 228 -18.67 10.76 -8.54
C PRO A 228 -18.64 12.06 -9.38
N ASN A 229 -19.32 12.05 -10.52
CA ASN A 229 -19.44 13.20 -11.44
C ASN A 229 -18.10 13.72 -12.01
N ASN A 230 -17.17 12.82 -12.33
CA ASN A 230 -15.83 13.16 -12.84
C ASN A 230 -15.03 14.05 -11.87
N TYR A 231 -15.26 13.92 -10.56
CA TYR A 231 -14.43 14.60 -9.58
C TYR A 231 -13.02 14.01 -9.67
N GLN A 232 -12.08 14.80 -10.16
CA GLN A 232 -10.66 14.48 -10.24
C GLN A 232 -9.89 15.67 -9.71
N ASN A 233 -9.07 15.46 -8.67
CA ASN A 233 -8.35 16.55 -8.04
C ASN A 233 -6.90 16.18 -7.75
N ASN A 234 -6.03 17.18 -7.90
CA ASN A 234 -4.60 17.20 -7.59
C ASN A 234 -3.81 16.02 -8.22
N PRO A 235 -3.29 16.16 -9.44
CA PRO A 235 -2.42 15.13 -10.01
C PRO A 235 -1.16 15.02 -9.16
N SER A 236 -0.80 13.80 -8.79
CA SER A 236 0.24 13.51 -7.80
C SER A 236 1.22 12.47 -8.31
N GLY A 237 2.50 12.82 -8.32
CA GLY A 237 3.60 11.87 -8.48
C GLY A 237 3.81 10.98 -7.26
N HIS A 238 3.29 11.38 -6.08
CA HIS A 238 3.58 10.69 -4.82
C HIS A 238 2.94 9.32 -4.71
N HIS A 239 1.75 9.17 -5.28
CA HIS A 239 0.94 7.96 -5.21
C HIS A 239 1.23 6.98 -6.35
N VAL A 240 2.16 7.35 -7.23
CA VAL A 240 2.56 6.53 -8.39
C VAL A 240 3.23 5.24 -7.94
N TRP A 241 4.10 5.26 -6.93
CA TRP A 241 4.79 4.05 -6.44
C TRP A 241 3.80 2.97 -5.97
N VAL A 242 2.87 3.32 -5.08
CA VAL A 242 1.88 2.37 -4.55
C VAL A 242 0.90 1.91 -5.63
N THR A 243 0.54 2.79 -6.58
CA THR A 243 -0.35 2.45 -7.69
C THR A 243 0.32 1.53 -8.70
N SER A 244 1.58 1.81 -9.06
CA SER A 244 2.39 0.94 -9.91
C SER A 244 2.54 -0.44 -9.28
N ALA A 245 2.84 -0.52 -7.98
CA ALA A 245 2.90 -1.78 -7.26
C ALA A 245 1.57 -2.55 -7.30
N ALA A 246 0.46 -1.87 -7.05
CA ALA A 246 -0.87 -2.47 -7.05
C ALA A 246 -1.24 -3.05 -8.42
N LEU A 247 -1.04 -2.28 -9.49
CA LEU A 247 -1.32 -2.71 -10.85
C LEU A 247 -0.35 -3.81 -11.33
N SER A 248 0.89 -3.79 -10.85
CA SER A 248 1.85 -4.87 -11.11
C SER A 248 1.36 -6.21 -10.56
N TRP A 249 0.93 -6.25 -9.29
CA TRP A 249 0.37 -7.48 -8.73
C TRP A 249 -0.97 -7.85 -9.36
N ALA A 250 -1.85 -6.88 -9.61
CA ALA A 250 -3.11 -7.13 -10.27
C ALA A 250 -2.92 -7.76 -11.65
N SER A 251 -1.91 -7.30 -12.42
CA SER A 251 -1.58 -7.87 -13.73
C SER A 251 -1.23 -9.36 -13.63
N LEU A 252 -0.43 -9.77 -12.64
CA LEU A 252 -0.10 -11.18 -12.42
C LEU A 252 -1.33 -12.01 -11.99
N CYS A 253 -2.19 -11.45 -11.16
CA CYS A 253 -3.40 -12.13 -10.71
C CYS A 253 -4.42 -12.36 -11.85
N THR A 254 -4.62 -11.35 -12.70
CA THR A 254 -5.68 -11.36 -13.73
C THR A 254 -5.18 -11.63 -15.15
N ARG A 255 -3.86 -11.67 -15.36
CA ARG A 255 -3.22 -11.72 -16.67
C ARG A 255 -3.63 -10.58 -17.59
N ASN A 256 -3.94 -9.41 -17.04
CA ASN A 256 -4.36 -8.26 -17.82
C ASN A 256 -3.12 -7.42 -18.27
N PRO A 257 -2.80 -7.41 -19.58
CA PRO A 257 -1.64 -6.67 -20.11
C PRO A 257 -1.77 -5.16 -19.96
N LEU A 258 -2.99 -4.62 -19.90
CA LEU A 258 -3.21 -3.19 -19.67
C LEU A 258 -2.65 -2.76 -18.31
N TYR A 259 -2.87 -3.56 -17.26
CA TYR A 259 -2.37 -3.24 -15.92
C TYR A 259 -0.85 -3.20 -15.88
N MET A 260 -0.19 -4.16 -16.55
CA MET A 260 1.27 -4.18 -16.64
C MET A 260 1.80 -2.97 -17.41
N ALA A 261 1.20 -2.64 -18.55
CA ALA A 261 1.61 -1.48 -19.35
C ALA A 261 1.46 -0.15 -18.59
N VAL A 262 0.37 0.01 -17.84
CA VAL A 262 0.16 1.19 -16.99
C VAL A 262 1.15 1.20 -15.82
N ALA A 263 1.39 0.05 -15.18
CA ALA A 263 2.37 -0.05 -14.09
C ALA A 263 3.79 0.30 -14.54
N GLU A 264 4.18 -0.10 -15.76
CA GLU A 264 5.45 0.22 -16.40
C GLU A 264 5.60 1.72 -16.64
N ASP A 265 4.59 2.38 -17.19
CA ASP A 265 4.64 3.83 -17.45
C ASP A 265 4.74 4.63 -16.14
N LEU A 266 3.94 4.24 -15.15
CA LEU A 266 3.99 4.81 -13.80
C LEU A 266 5.37 4.62 -13.17
N TYR A 267 5.90 3.39 -13.18
CA TYR A 267 7.22 3.09 -12.63
C TYR A 267 8.31 3.88 -13.34
N GLY A 268 8.34 3.87 -14.67
CA GLY A 268 9.31 4.60 -15.48
C GLY A 268 9.30 6.09 -15.18
N SER A 269 8.11 6.66 -14.98
CA SER A 269 7.92 8.08 -14.67
C SER A 269 8.55 8.50 -13.33
N VAL A 270 8.45 7.68 -12.28
CA VAL A 270 9.02 8.01 -10.95
C VAL A 270 10.38 7.41 -10.67
N ALA A 271 10.80 6.36 -11.38
CA ALA A 271 12.13 5.77 -11.22
C ALA A 271 13.19 6.53 -12.02
N ARG A 272 12.81 7.16 -13.14
CA ARG A 272 13.78 7.79 -14.06
C ARG A 272 13.87 9.30 -13.92
N TYR A 273 12.80 10.05 -13.63
CA TYR A 273 12.82 11.51 -13.86
C TYR A 273 12.72 12.36 -12.60
N HIS A 274 13.45 13.49 -12.60
CA HIS A 274 13.41 14.43 -11.49
C HIS A 274 12.11 15.25 -11.53
N GLN A 275 11.34 15.17 -10.45
CA GLN A 275 10.17 16.01 -10.21
C GLN A 275 10.58 17.23 -9.40
N THR A 276 10.47 18.42 -9.98
CA THR A 276 10.80 19.66 -9.26
C THR A 276 9.69 20.09 -8.28
N SER A 277 8.44 19.71 -8.57
CA SER A 277 7.26 19.90 -7.72
C SER A 277 6.23 18.80 -7.92
N SER A 278 5.24 18.68 -7.03
CA SER A 278 4.15 17.70 -7.15
C SER A 278 3.24 17.96 -8.36
N SER A 279 3.18 19.22 -8.80
CA SER A 279 2.42 19.66 -9.96
C SER A 279 3.25 19.75 -11.23
N ASP A 280 4.55 19.41 -11.17
CA ASP A 280 5.47 19.47 -12.31
C ASP A 280 4.93 18.60 -13.45
N ALA A 281 4.37 19.29 -14.45
CA ALA A 281 3.83 18.71 -15.67
C ALA A 281 4.76 19.01 -16.86
N THR A 282 5.98 19.50 -16.60
CA THR A 282 6.89 19.84 -17.68
C THR A 282 7.27 18.56 -18.43
N PRO A 283 7.13 18.53 -19.77
CA PRO A 283 7.57 17.40 -20.55
C PRO A 283 9.05 17.08 -20.31
N ARG A 284 9.40 15.80 -20.41
CA ARG A 284 10.76 15.28 -20.32
C ARG A 284 11.10 14.54 -21.60
N ASP A 285 12.35 14.63 -22.01
CA ASP A 285 12.90 13.77 -23.04
C ASP A 285 13.31 12.45 -22.40
N TYR A 286 12.55 11.40 -22.66
CA TYR A 286 12.79 10.06 -22.11
C TYR A 286 14.07 9.42 -22.67
N ASN A 287 14.59 9.95 -23.78
CA ASN A 287 15.83 9.52 -24.41
C ASN A 287 17.05 10.32 -23.97
N ASP A 288 16.88 11.39 -23.19
CA ASP A 288 17.98 12.20 -22.67
C ASP A 288 18.36 11.73 -21.26
N PRO A 289 19.52 11.06 -21.07
CA PRO A 289 19.98 10.64 -19.74
C PRO A 289 20.23 11.81 -18.79
N ALA A 290 20.43 13.03 -19.30
CA ALA A 290 20.59 14.22 -18.44
C ALA A 290 19.28 14.63 -17.76
N SER A 291 18.13 14.16 -18.25
CA SER A 291 16.83 14.34 -17.61
C SER A 291 16.59 13.34 -16.46
N TYR A 292 17.50 12.38 -16.28
CA TYR A 292 17.32 11.33 -15.29
C TYR A 292 17.68 11.82 -13.89
N SER A 293 16.86 11.42 -12.90
CA SER A 293 17.15 11.65 -11.50
C SER A 293 17.93 10.48 -10.91
N LEU A 294 18.93 10.80 -10.10
CA LEU A 294 19.61 9.79 -9.28
C LEU A 294 18.69 9.25 -8.17
N ILE A 295 17.77 10.09 -7.65
CA ILE A 295 16.73 9.72 -6.68
C ILE A 295 15.52 10.65 -6.91
N ALA A 296 14.45 10.17 -7.54
CA ALA A 296 13.26 10.97 -7.81
C ALA A 296 12.19 10.78 -6.73
N PHE A 297 12.19 11.61 -5.68
CA PHE A 297 10.98 11.80 -4.88
C PHE A 297 10.99 13.09 -4.04
N ARG A 298 9.82 13.73 -3.89
CA ARG A 298 9.63 14.93 -3.05
C ARG A 298 8.88 14.59 -1.75
N MET A 299 9.10 15.42 -0.73
CA MET A 299 8.72 15.19 0.67
C MET A 299 7.32 15.68 1.09
N HIS A 300 6.46 16.09 0.16
CA HIS A 300 5.34 17.00 0.49
C HIS A 300 4.22 16.38 1.35
N MET A 301 3.98 15.06 1.30
CA MET A 301 3.00 14.42 2.19
C MET A 301 3.51 14.18 3.61
N PHE A 302 4.83 14.16 3.79
CA PHE A 302 5.46 13.96 5.08
C PHE A 302 6.66 14.90 5.25
N PRO A 303 6.44 16.23 5.35
CA PRO A 303 7.52 17.14 5.71
C PRO A 303 8.14 16.65 7.02
N ASN A 304 9.47 16.43 7.01
CA ASN A 304 10.26 15.85 8.10
C ASN A 304 10.03 14.34 8.39
N ALA A 305 9.55 13.56 7.43
CA ALA A 305 9.52 12.09 7.55
C ALA A 305 10.16 11.39 6.33
N GLU A 306 11.40 11.77 6.03
CA GLU A 306 12.28 11.15 5.03
C GLU A 306 12.30 9.63 5.20
N THR A 307 12.24 9.14 6.44
CA THR A 307 12.15 7.72 6.77
C THR A 307 10.88 7.06 6.22
N LYS A 308 9.71 7.71 6.27
CA LYS A 308 8.47 7.18 5.66
C LYS A 308 8.55 7.17 4.14
N ILE A 309 9.21 8.17 3.56
CA ILE A 309 9.38 8.28 2.11
C ILE A 309 10.28 7.17 1.58
N MET A 310 11.47 7.03 2.17
CA MET A 310 12.41 5.98 1.79
C MET A 310 11.83 4.59 2.06
N SER A 311 11.06 4.44 3.15
CA SER A 311 10.33 3.20 3.43
C SER A 311 9.26 2.89 2.38
N ASN A 312 8.54 3.89 1.86
CA ASN A 312 7.56 3.70 0.79
C ASN A 312 8.23 3.26 -0.52
N ILE A 313 9.40 3.82 -0.87
CA ILE A 313 10.16 3.38 -2.06
C ILE A 313 10.67 1.95 -1.87
N ALA A 314 11.24 1.66 -0.69
CA ALA A 314 11.72 0.33 -0.36
C ALA A 314 10.59 -0.72 -0.39
N LEU A 315 9.37 -0.34 -0.03
CA LEU A 315 8.19 -1.20 -0.04
C LEU A 315 7.56 -1.34 -1.43
N TRP A 316 7.22 -0.22 -2.07
CA TRP A 316 6.40 -0.18 -3.29
C TRP A 316 7.20 -0.10 -4.59
N GLY A 317 8.48 0.24 -4.55
CA GLY A 317 9.33 0.27 -5.74
C GLY A 317 9.81 -1.10 -6.21
N GLN A 318 9.55 -2.16 -5.44
CA GLN A 318 10.03 -3.51 -5.75
C GLN A 318 9.01 -4.38 -6.51
N PRO A 319 7.71 -4.35 -6.16
CA PRO A 319 6.69 -5.12 -6.85
C PRO A 319 6.74 -5.08 -8.37
N TYR A 320 6.92 -3.90 -8.98
CA TYR A 320 6.99 -3.78 -10.43
C TYR A 320 8.15 -4.59 -11.04
N LEU A 321 9.36 -4.45 -10.51
CA LEU A 321 10.53 -5.16 -11.05
C LEU A 321 10.36 -6.68 -10.95
N ILE A 322 9.83 -7.16 -9.83
CA ILE A 322 9.55 -8.58 -9.62
C ILE A 322 8.46 -9.04 -10.59
N ALA A 323 7.34 -8.32 -10.64
CA ALA A 323 6.21 -8.69 -11.47
C ALA A 323 6.55 -8.68 -12.96
N LYS A 324 7.31 -7.67 -13.42
CA LYS A 324 7.77 -7.58 -14.81
C LYS A 324 8.69 -8.75 -15.17
N SER A 325 9.61 -9.13 -14.28
CA SER A 325 10.47 -10.30 -14.50
C SER A 325 9.66 -11.59 -14.62
N LEU A 326 8.60 -11.76 -13.83
CA LEU A 326 7.73 -12.92 -13.91
C LEU A 326 6.88 -12.89 -15.19
N TRP A 327 6.33 -11.72 -15.53
CA TRP A 327 5.53 -11.50 -16.73
C TRP A 327 6.29 -11.82 -18.02
N ASP A 328 7.54 -11.34 -18.14
CA ASP A 328 8.37 -11.56 -19.34
C ASP A 328 8.83 -13.02 -19.49
N GLN A 329 8.81 -13.81 -18.41
CA GLN A 329 9.14 -15.23 -18.44
C GLN A 329 7.95 -16.11 -18.86
N ASN A 330 6.87 -15.52 -19.39
CA ASN A 330 5.63 -16.19 -19.80
C ASN A 330 4.91 -16.91 -18.65
N PHE A 331 4.66 -16.20 -17.56
CA PHE A 331 3.67 -16.63 -16.56
C PHE A 331 2.24 -16.73 -17.13
#